data_AF-A0AAV0AYC3-F1
#
_entry.id   AF-A0AAV0AYC3-F1
#
_cell.length_a   1.000
_cell.length_b   1.000
_cell.length_c   1.000
_cell.angle_alpha   90.00
_cell.angle_beta   90.00
_cell.angle_gamma   90.00
#
_symmetry.space_group_name_H-M   'P 1'
#
loop_
_entity.id
_entity.type
_entity.pdbx_description
1 polymer ?
#
loop_
_entity_poly.entity_id
_entity_poly.type
_entity_poly.pdbx_seq_one_letter_code
_entity_poly.pdbx_strand_id
1 'polypeptide(L)'
;YQRGLDNILVLLIGGIWIAMTTVLSVTLAVGAQQSAKYKAIVTRITAIEELSGVTILCSDKTGALTTNKLVINKSTVKTYSDVSADDVCLLASYASRTQNQDMIDSCIVGMVGTKVAQRGIKLIDFKPFDPVIKRTEITYINVATGEMRRVTKGMKGKIMELCTYNKTKAIEQQLEDDVEEFAQRGLRALAVAYEDVLYL
;
A
#
# COMPACT_ATOMS: atom_id res chain seq x y z
N TYR A 1 22.41 -24.20 -68.97
CA TYR A 1 22.42 -24.53 -67.53
C TYR A 1 22.99 -23.39 -66.70
N GLN A 2 24.22 -22.92 -66.98
CA GLN A 2 24.86 -21.79 -66.27
C GLN A 2 24.00 -20.50 -66.23
N ARG A 3 23.51 -20.02 -67.38
CA ARG A 3 22.62 -18.83 -67.42
C ARG A 3 21.34 -18.95 -66.57
N GLY A 4 20.83 -20.17 -66.40
CA GLY A 4 19.66 -20.40 -65.55
C GLY A 4 19.99 -20.29 -64.06
N LEU A 5 21.15 -20.81 -63.66
CA LEU A 5 21.68 -20.68 -62.30
C LEU A 5 22.01 -19.23 -61.96
N ASP A 6 22.61 -18.49 -62.90
CA ASP A 6 22.95 -17.07 -62.72
C ASP A 6 21.69 -16.22 -62.48
N ASN A 7 20.62 -16.46 -63.25
CA ASN A 7 19.34 -15.77 -63.06
C ASN A 7 18.69 -16.08 -61.71
N ILE A 8 18.74 -17.35 -61.27
CA ILE A 8 18.22 -17.76 -59.95
C ILE A 8 19.04 -17.10 -58.83
N LEU A 9 20.37 -17.02 -58.98
CA LEU A 9 21.25 -16.40 -57.99
C LEU A 9 20.96 -14.90 -57.84
N VAL A 10 20.76 -14.18 -58.94
CA VAL A 10 20.40 -12.74 -58.91
C VAL A 10 19.05 -12.52 -58.23
N LEU A 11 18.05 -13.37 -58.51
CA LEU A 11 16.75 -13.32 -57.84
C LEU A 11 16.87 -13.61 -56.33
N LEU A 12 17.71 -14.57 -55.93
CA LEU A 12 17.95 -14.87 -54.51
C LEU A 12 18.63 -13.71 -53.78
N ILE A 13 19.69 -13.13 -54.37
CA ILE A 13 20.42 -12.00 -53.76
C ILE A 13 19.51 -10.76 -53.67
N GLY A 14 18.72 -10.48 -54.70
CA GLY A 14 17.79 -9.34 -54.70
C GLY A 14 16.53 -9.57 -53.83
N GLY A 15 16.13 -10.82 -53.63
CA GLY A 15 14.92 -11.18 -52.90
C GLY A 15 15.11 -11.29 -51.38
N ILE A 16 16.32 -11.57 -50.89
CA ILE A 16 16.59 -11.69 -49.45
C ILE A 16 16.88 -10.31 -48.86
N TRP A 17 15.92 -9.79 -48.11
CA TRP A 17 16.02 -8.49 -47.44
C TRP A 17 16.79 -8.57 -46.10
N ILE A 18 18.11 -8.77 -46.18
CA ILE A 18 18.98 -8.91 -44.99
C ILE A 18 18.97 -7.65 -44.11
N ALA A 19 18.89 -6.46 -44.74
CA ALA A 19 18.92 -5.17 -44.06
C ALA A 19 17.71 -4.93 -43.13
N MET A 20 16.57 -5.56 -43.40
CA MET A 20 15.32 -5.32 -42.68
C MET A 20 15.44 -5.66 -41.19
N THR A 21 16.13 -6.75 -40.87
CA THR A 21 16.39 -7.18 -39.48
C THR A 21 17.21 -6.18 -38.68
N THR A 22 18.17 -5.52 -39.34
CA THR A 22 19.04 -4.52 -38.71
C THR A 22 18.27 -3.21 -38.50
N VAL A 23 17.49 -2.78 -39.49
CA VAL A 23 16.66 -1.56 -39.40
C VAL A 23 15.64 -1.70 -38.28
N LEU A 24 14.96 -2.84 -38.16
CA LEU A 24 14.01 -3.09 -37.09
C LEU A 24 14.70 -3.04 -35.72
N SER A 25 15.85 -3.70 -35.58
CA SER A 25 16.61 -3.72 -34.32
C SER A 25 17.05 -2.32 -33.88
N VAL A 26 17.56 -1.50 -34.79
CA VAL A 26 17.97 -0.12 -34.50
C VAL A 26 16.74 0.73 -34.14
N THR A 27 15.64 0.58 -34.87
CA THR A 27 14.40 1.35 -34.62
C THR A 27 13.84 1.05 -33.23
N LEU A 28 13.76 -0.22 -32.85
CA LEU A 28 13.29 -0.62 -31.51
C LEU A 28 14.27 -0.17 -30.41
N ALA A 29 15.59 -0.20 -30.66
CA ALA A 29 16.59 0.29 -29.72
C ALA A 29 16.48 1.81 -29.47
N VAL A 30 16.27 2.59 -30.54
CA VAL A 30 16.00 4.04 -30.44
C VAL A 30 14.69 4.28 -29.68
N GLY A 31 13.64 3.50 -29.95
CA GLY A 31 12.38 3.55 -29.21
C GLY A 31 12.56 3.27 -27.71
N ALA A 32 13.33 2.24 -27.35
CA ALA A 32 13.68 1.94 -25.96
C ALA A 32 14.43 3.09 -25.28
N GLN A 33 15.39 3.72 -25.97
CA GLN A 33 16.10 4.89 -25.46
C GLN A 33 15.16 6.08 -25.25
N GLN A 34 14.18 6.29 -26.13
CA GLN A 34 13.19 7.36 -25.99
C GLN A 34 12.26 7.11 -24.80
N SER A 35 11.77 5.87 -24.60
CA SER A 35 10.96 5.49 -23.44
C SER A 35 11.69 5.73 -22.11
N ALA A 36 13.00 5.47 -22.06
CA ALA A 36 13.81 5.72 -20.87
C ALA A 36 13.84 7.22 -20.48
N LYS A 37 13.79 8.14 -21.45
CA LYS A 37 13.68 9.60 -21.18
C LYS A 37 12.37 9.94 -20.45
N TYR A 38 11.31 9.15 -20.66
CA TYR A 38 10.03 9.26 -19.97
C TYR A 38 9.95 8.42 -18.69
N LYS A 39 11.09 7.99 -18.13
CA LYS A 39 11.18 7.14 -16.93
C LYS A 39 10.55 5.74 -17.09
N ALA A 40 10.34 5.29 -18.33
CA ALA A 40 9.90 3.92 -18.63
C ALA A 40 11.11 3.08 -19.08
N ILE A 41 11.59 2.21 -18.20
CA ILE A 41 12.75 1.34 -18.48
C ILE A 41 12.27 0.11 -19.25
N VAL A 42 12.77 -0.05 -20.48
CA VAL A 42 12.45 -1.19 -21.34
C VAL A 42 13.54 -2.25 -21.20
N THR A 43 13.20 -3.40 -20.61
CA THR A 43 14.14 -4.51 -20.41
C THR A 43 14.24 -5.44 -21.61
N ARG A 44 13.21 -5.47 -22.46
CA ARG A 44 13.15 -6.25 -23.70
C ARG A 44 12.79 -5.32 -24.86
N ILE A 45 13.66 -5.21 -25.86
CA ILE A 45 13.49 -4.29 -26.98
C ILE A 45 12.20 -4.59 -27.78
N THR A 46 11.77 -5.86 -27.83
CA THR A 46 10.50 -6.28 -28.45
C THR A 46 9.26 -5.72 -27.75
N ALA A 47 9.36 -5.34 -26.47
CA ALA A 47 8.25 -4.78 -25.72
C ALA A 47 7.78 -3.42 -26.28
N ILE A 48 8.63 -2.70 -27.02
CA ILE A 48 8.25 -1.47 -27.73
C ILE A 48 7.17 -1.76 -28.78
N GLU A 49 7.32 -2.86 -29.52
CA GLU A 49 6.35 -3.28 -30.53
C GLU A 49 5.09 -3.84 -29.87
N GLU A 50 5.23 -4.72 -28.87
CA GLU A 50 4.11 -5.31 -28.15
C GLU A 50 3.21 -4.23 -27.52
N LEU A 51 3.82 -3.17 -26.96
CA LEU A 51 3.09 -2.06 -26.35
C LEU A 51 2.19 -1.32 -27.36
N SER A 52 2.57 -1.27 -28.64
CA SER A 52 1.75 -0.64 -29.69
C SER A 52 0.45 -1.39 -29.97
N GLY A 53 0.41 -2.70 -29.70
CA GLY A 53 -0.76 -3.56 -29.87
C GLY A 53 -1.63 -3.70 -28.62
N VAL A 54 -1.27 -3.05 -27.50
CA VAL A 54 -2.00 -3.18 -26.23
C VAL A 54 -3.35 -2.48 -26.34
N THR A 55 -4.43 -3.24 -26.13
CA THR A 55 -5.80 -2.74 -26.06
C THR A 55 -6.36 -2.70 -24.64
N ILE A 56 -5.82 -3.53 -23.73
CA ILE A 56 -6.24 -3.61 -22.33
C ILE A 56 -5.02 -3.38 -21.44
N LEU A 57 -5.10 -2.36 -20.57
CA LEU A 57 -4.09 -2.07 -19.56
C LEU A 57 -4.62 -2.42 -18.17
N CYS A 58 -4.12 -3.51 -17.60
CA CYS A 58 -4.37 -3.86 -16.20
C CYS A 58 -3.30 -3.15 -15.33
N SER A 59 -3.71 -2.13 -14.58
CA SER A 59 -2.82 -1.39 -13.66
C SER A 59 -3.17 -1.72 -12.21
N ASP A 60 -2.15 -1.95 -11.38
CA ASP A 60 -2.36 -2.08 -9.94
C ASP A 60 -2.67 -0.72 -9.31
N LYS A 61 -3.59 -0.68 -8.36
CA LYS A 61 -3.97 0.56 -7.65
C LYS A 61 -2.85 1.05 -6.75
N THR A 62 -2.26 0.14 -5.96
CA THR A 62 -1.28 0.53 -4.92
C THR A 62 0.10 0.66 -5.54
N GLY A 63 0.68 1.85 -5.50
CA GLY A 63 2.02 2.10 -6.06
C GLY A 63 2.08 2.38 -7.57
N ALA A 64 1.00 2.16 -8.33
CA ALA A 64 0.89 2.60 -9.74
C ALA A 64 -0.09 3.78 -9.91
N LEU A 65 -1.37 3.60 -9.57
CA LEU A 65 -2.36 4.68 -9.67
C LEU A 65 -2.33 5.66 -8.50
N THR A 66 -1.97 5.16 -7.31
CA THR A 66 -1.92 5.96 -6.09
C THR A 66 -0.50 6.40 -5.78
N THR A 67 -0.32 7.61 -5.26
CA THR A 67 1.01 8.17 -4.92
C THR A 67 1.66 7.50 -3.71
N ASN A 68 1.16 6.35 -3.26
CA ASN A 68 1.61 5.63 -2.06
C ASN A 68 1.76 6.57 -0.84
N LYS A 69 0.90 7.60 -0.76
CA LYS A 69 0.83 8.58 0.32
C LYS A 69 -0.55 8.48 0.92
N LEU A 70 -0.62 7.85 2.09
CA LEU A 70 -1.84 7.78 2.86
C LEU A 70 -2.01 9.11 3.60
N VAL A 71 -3.25 9.59 3.67
CA VAL A 71 -3.63 10.77 4.44
C VAL A 71 -4.87 10.39 5.23
N ILE A 72 -4.86 10.71 6.53
CA ILE A 72 -6.03 10.56 7.39
C ILE A 72 -6.70 11.92 7.52
N ASN A 73 -8.01 11.97 7.23
CA ASN A 73 -8.80 13.15 7.50
C ASN A 73 -9.45 13.00 8.88
N LYS A 74 -9.08 13.86 9.83
CA LYS A 74 -9.61 13.83 11.20
C LYS A 74 -11.14 13.92 11.25
N SER A 75 -11.78 14.61 10.29
CA SER A 75 -13.24 14.72 10.24
C SER A 75 -13.95 13.41 9.88
N THR A 76 -13.21 12.40 9.40
CA THR A 76 -13.76 11.08 9.05
C THR A 76 -13.56 10.04 10.15
N VAL A 77 -12.90 10.39 11.25
CA VAL A 77 -12.70 9.47 12.38
C VAL A 77 -14.03 9.32 13.13
N LYS A 78 -14.53 8.08 13.20
CA LYS A 78 -15.73 7.71 13.96
C LYS A 78 -15.29 7.04 15.27
N THR A 79 -15.98 7.33 16.37
CA THR A 79 -15.72 6.74 17.68
C THR A 79 -16.97 6.01 18.17
N TYR A 80 -16.76 4.90 18.87
CA TYR A 80 -17.83 4.00 19.35
C TYR A 80 -17.78 3.79 20.87
N SER A 81 -17.00 4.62 21.56
CA SER A 81 -16.78 4.64 22.99
C SER A 81 -16.61 6.10 23.45
N ASP A 82 -16.47 6.33 24.76
CA ASP A 82 -16.34 7.67 25.37
C ASP A 82 -14.98 8.37 25.08
N VAL A 83 -14.38 8.06 23.93
CA VAL A 83 -13.06 8.50 23.51
C VAL A 83 -13.21 9.51 22.36
N SER A 84 -12.45 10.60 22.40
CA SER A 84 -12.48 11.60 21.34
C SER A 84 -11.74 11.13 20.09
N ALA A 85 -12.03 11.76 18.93
CA ALA A 85 -11.32 11.45 17.69
C ALA A 85 -9.80 11.68 17.80
N ASP A 86 -9.37 12.71 18.54
CA ASP A 86 -7.95 13.00 18.76
C ASP A 86 -7.29 11.94 19.65
N ASP A 87 -8.01 11.41 20.65
CA ASP A 87 -7.51 10.32 21.49
C ASP A 87 -7.35 9.02 20.69
N VAL A 88 -8.29 8.70 19.79
CA VAL A 88 -8.15 7.55 18.87
C VAL A 88 -6.91 7.70 17.99
N CYS A 89 -6.66 8.91 17.47
CA CYS A 89 -5.46 9.21 16.69
C CYS A 89 -4.18 9.01 17.52
N LEU A 90 -4.19 9.44 18.79
CA LEU A 90 -3.08 9.28 19.72
C LEU A 90 -2.83 7.79 20.05
N LEU A 91 -3.87 7.03 20.37
CA LEU A 91 -3.79 5.58 20.62
C LEU A 91 -3.24 4.84 19.38
N ALA A 92 -3.72 5.19 18.19
CA ALA A 92 -3.21 4.66 16.94
C ALA A 92 -1.72 4.98 16.75
N SER A 93 -1.28 6.18 17.17
CA SER A 93 0.12 6.59 17.10
C SER A 93 1.02 5.77 18.04
N TYR A 94 0.53 5.41 19.23
CA TYR A 94 1.25 4.51 20.14
C TYR A 94 1.43 3.12 19.51
N ALA A 95 0.40 2.61 18.84
CA ALA A 95 0.48 1.33 18.12
C ALA A 95 1.25 1.43 16.78
N SER A 96 1.90 2.54 16.47
CA SER A 96 2.71 2.75 15.27
C SER A 96 4.20 2.72 15.60
N ARG A 97 5.02 2.15 14.72
CA ARG A 97 6.48 2.30 14.86
C ARG A 97 6.87 3.75 14.60
N THR A 98 7.89 4.23 15.30
CA THR A 98 8.55 5.52 14.99
C THR A 98 9.78 5.36 14.11
N GLN A 99 10.34 4.15 14.05
CA GLN A 99 11.50 3.80 13.22
C GLN A 99 11.12 2.72 12.20
N ASN A 100 11.63 2.85 10.98
CA ASN A 100 11.35 1.95 9.85
C ASN A 100 9.84 1.74 9.63
N GLN A 101 9.16 2.86 9.37
CA GLN A 101 7.71 2.95 9.36
C GLN A 101 7.11 2.40 8.07
N ASP A 102 6.09 1.55 8.22
CA ASP A 102 5.17 1.26 7.13
C ASP A 102 4.40 2.54 6.76
N MET A 103 3.88 2.62 5.54
CA MET A 103 3.16 3.83 5.09
C MET A 103 1.97 4.22 5.98
N ILE A 104 1.31 3.22 6.57
CA ILE A 104 0.21 3.43 7.52
C ILE A 104 0.75 4.09 8.80
N ASP A 105 1.86 3.59 9.33
CA ASP A 105 2.51 4.10 10.54
C ASP A 105 3.01 5.53 10.32
N SER A 106 3.67 5.79 9.20
CA SER A 106 4.13 7.14 8.83
C SER A 106 2.97 8.14 8.75
N CYS A 107 1.82 7.72 8.20
CA CYS A 107 0.65 8.56 8.09
C CYS A 107 0.06 8.91 9.47
N ILE A 108 -0.09 7.90 10.35
CA ILE A 108 -0.64 8.11 11.69
C ILE A 108 0.29 8.98 12.54
N VAL A 109 1.60 8.69 12.53
CA VAL A 109 2.60 9.48 13.26
C VAL A 109 2.71 10.89 12.69
N GLY A 110 2.62 11.05 11.37
CA GLY A 110 2.61 12.36 10.71
C GLY A 110 1.40 13.22 11.10
N MET A 111 0.23 12.61 11.30
CA MET A 111 -0.99 13.30 11.69
C MET A 111 -0.94 13.88 13.12
N VAL A 112 -0.33 13.14 14.06
CA VAL A 112 -0.23 13.55 15.47
C VAL A 112 1.05 14.37 15.73
N GLY A 113 2.09 14.16 14.92
CA GLY A 113 3.41 14.74 15.08
C GLY A 113 4.38 13.79 15.80
N THR A 114 5.60 13.70 15.28
CA THR A 114 6.64 12.77 15.77
C THR A 114 6.99 12.95 17.24
N LYS A 115 6.90 14.17 17.76
CA LYS A 115 7.20 14.49 19.18
C LYS A 115 6.11 14.06 20.15
N VAL A 116 4.87 13.89 19.66
CA VAL A 116 3.70 13.56 20.49
C VAL A 116 3.41 12.06 20.47
N ALA A 117 3.73 11.38 19.37
CA ALA A 117 3.42 9.96 19.12
C ALA A 117 3.98 8.96 20.15
N GLN A 118 4.88 9.36 21.06
CA GLN A 118 5.39 8.51 22.16
C GLN A 118 5.47 9.26 23.49
N ARG A 119 4.84 10.44 23.60
CA ARG A 119 4.97 11.27 24.79
C ARG A 119 4.18 10.65 25.94
N GLY A 120 4.83 10.45 27.08
CA GLY A 120 4.16 10.00 28.31
C GLY A 120 3.86 8.50 28.38
N ILE A 121 4.42 7.70 27.47
CA ILE A 121 4.31 6.23 27.51
C ILE A 121 5.68 5.58 27.65
N LYS A 122 5.76 4.51 28.44
CA LYS A 122 6.92 3.62 28.52
C LYS A 122 6.60 2.31 27.82
N LEU A 123 7.28 2.03 26.71
CA LEU A 123 7.08 0.80 25.94
C LEU A 123 7.50 -0.43 26.78
N ILE A 124 6.65 -1.45 26.81
CA ILE A 124 6.95 -2.76 27.39
C ILE A 124 7.16 -3.79 26.27
N ASP A 125 6.18 -3.92 25.39
CA ASP A 125 6.18 -4.90 24.30
C ASP A 125 5.56 -4.28 23.04
N PHE A 126 6.11 -4.63 21.88
CA PHE A 126 5.59 -4.19 20.59
C PHE A 126 5.58 -5.36 19.61
N LYS A 127 4.38 -5.72 19.13
CA LYS A 127 4.19 -6.73 18.09
C LYS A 127 3.97 -6.03 16.75
N PRO A 128 4.90 -6.19 15.80
CA PRO A 128 4.80 -5.61 14.47
C PRO A 128 3.61 -6.19 13.68
N PHE A 129 3.30 -5.56 12.54
CA PHE A 129 2.24 -6.03 11.67
C PHE A 129 2.61 -7.41 11.14
N ASP A 130 1.71 -8.37 11.34
CA ASP A 130 1.82 -9.69 10.76
C ASP A 130 0.63 -9.91 9.78
N PRO A 131 0.89 -10.38 8.54
CA PRO A 131 -0.13 -10.51 7.50
C PRO A 131 -1.18 -11.60 7.76
N VAL A 132 -0.90 -12.55 8.66
CA VAL A 132 -1.83 -13.60 9.10
C VAL A 132 -2.79 -13.02 10.14
N ILE A 133 -2.27 -12.35 11.16
CA ILE A 133 -3.08 -11.74 12.23
C ILE A 133 -3.72 -10.40 11.84
N LYS A 134 -3.16 -9.73 10.81
CA LYS A 134 -3.63 -8.47 10.21
C LYS A 134 -3.78 -7.31 11.20
N ARG A 135 -2.91 -7.24 12.21
CA ARG A 135 -2.89 -6.22 13.25
C ARG A 135 -1.49 -5.97 13.80
N THR A 136 -1.30 -4.80 14.41
CA THR A 136 -0.14 -4.42 15.22
C THR A 136 -0.60 -4.17 16.64
N GLU A 137 0.22 -4.49 17.63
CA GLU A 137 -0.12 -4.37 19.03
C GLU A 137 1.04 -3.74 19.81
N ILE A 138 0.72 -2.86 20.75
CA ILE A 138 1.66 -2.27 21.69
C ILE A 138 1.15 -2.47 23.11
N THR A 139 2.03 -2.84 24.03
CA THR A 139 1.79 -2.78 25.47
C THR A 139 2.71 -1.71 26.07
N TYR A 140 2.14 -0.76 26.81
CA TYR A 140 2.88 0.34 27.42
C TYR A 140 2.36 0.67 28.82
N ILE A 141 3.19 1.34 29.61
CA ILE A 141 2.79 1.95 30.89
C ILE A 141 2.60 3.45 30.66
N ASN A 142 1.45 3.97 31.06
CA ASN A 142 1.24 5.41 31.09
C ASN A 142 2.06 6.02 32.24
N VAL A 143 2.96 6.94 31.93
CA VAL A 143 3.87 7.54 32.92
C VAL A 143 3.13 8.42 33.92
N ALA A 144 2.00 9.00 33.54
CA ALA A 144 1.21 9.88 34.42
C ALA A 144 0.35 9.10 35.42
N THR A 145 -0.29 8.01 34.98
CA THR A 145 -1.21 7.22 35.82
C THR A 145 -0.57 5.98 36.42
N GLY A 146 0.56 5.50 35.86
CA GLY A 146 1.17 4.22 36.22
C GLY A 146 0.42 3.00 35.69
N GLU A 147 -0.70 3.18 34.99
CA GLU A 147 -1.52 2.09 34.46
C GLU A 147 -0.87 1.46 33.23
N MET A 148 -0.95 0.14 33.13
CA MET A 148 -0.57 -0.58 31.93
C MET A 148 -1.75 -0.64 30.97
N ARG A 149 -1.52 -0.26 29.71
CA ARG A 149 -2.50 -0.36 28.63
C ARG A 149 -1.92 -1.10 27.46
N ARG A 150 -2.79 -1.82 26.75
CA ARG A 150 -2.47 -2.42 25.47
C ARG A 150 -3.37 -1.82 24.41
N VAL A 151 -2.77 -1.44 23.28
CA VAL A 151 -3.47 -0.87 22.14
C VAL A 151 -3.17 -1.70 20.92
N THR A 152 -4.20 -1.99 20.13
CA THR A 152 -4.09 -2.73 18.88
C THR A 152 -4.74 -1.93 17.76
N LYS A 153 -4.15 -1.98 16.57
CA LYS A 153 -4.75 -1.43 15.36
C LYS A 153 -4.64 -2.44 14.23
N GLY A 154 -5.63 -2.48 13.35
CA GLY A 154 -5.66 -3.47 12.28
C GLY A 154 -6.96 -3.52 11.50
N MET A 155 -7.17 -4.65 10.83
CA MET A 155 -8.39 -4.90 10.07
C MET A 155 -9.61 -4.98 11.00
N LYS A 156 -10.71 -4.31 10.61
CA LYS A 156 -11.94 -4.23 11.41
C LYS A 156 -12.40 -5.57 11.97
N GLY A 157 -12.47 -6.62 11.14
CA GLY A 157 -12.95 -7.94 11.57
C GLY A 157 -12.08 -8.55 12.67
N LYS A 158 -10.77 -8.38 12.58
CA LYS A 158 -9.83 -8.87 13.61
C LYS A 158 -9.86 -8.07 14.89
N ILE A 159 -10.12 -6.78 14.81
CA ILE A 159 -10.30 -5.95 16.01
C ILE A 159 -11.64 -6.27 16.67
N MET A 160 -12.72 -6.43 15.90
CA MET A 160 -14.05 -6.76 16.41
C MET A 160 -14.17 -8.16 17.03
N GLU A 161 -13.32 -9.11 16.60
CA GLU A 161 -13.15 -10.42 17.24
C GLU A 161 -12.52 -10.29 18.65
N LEU A 162 -11.68 -9.28 18.89
CA LEU A 162 -10.98 -9.05 20.16
C LEU A 162 -11.79 -8.20 21.14
N CYS A 163 -12.66 -7.32 20.64
CA CYS A 163 -13.48 -6.47 21.49
C CYS A 163 -14.56 -7.28 22.22
N THR A 164 -14.39 -7.46 23.53
CA THR A 164 -15.39 -8.09 24.42
C THR A 164 -16.18 -7.06 25.23
N TYR A 165 -15.54 -5.94 25.58
CA TYR A 165 -16.15 -4.85 26.34
C TYR A 165 -16.99 -3.92 25.44
N ASN A 166 -18.16 -3.51 25.94
CA ASN A 166 -19.11 -2.62 25.24
C ASN A 166 -19.56 -3.11 23.85
N LYS A 167 -19.41 -4.41 23.55
CA LYS A 167 -19.83 -5.01 22.28
C LYS A 167 -21.34 -5.24 22.28
N THR A 168 -22.08 -4.23 21.83
CA THR A 168 -23.52 -4.35 21.55
C THR A 168 -23.74 -4.60 20.06
N LYS A 169 -24.73 -5.41 19.68
CA LYS A 169 -25.09 -5.64 18.26
C LYS A 169 -25.31 -4.34 17.48
N ALA A 170 -25.86 -3.31 18.13
CA ALA A 170 -26.05 -1.99 17.53
C ALA A 170 -24.72 -1.31 17.14
N ILE A 171 -23.69 -1.41 17.98
CA ILE A 171 -22.36 -0.82 17.71
C ILE A 171 -21.65 -1.60 16.60
N GLU A 172 -21.75 -2.93 16.62
CA GLU A 172 -21.18 -3.78 15.57
C GLU A 172 -21.80 -3.46 14.20
N GLN A 173 -23.12 -3.29 14.14
CA GLN A 173 -23.82 -2.90 12.91
C GLN A 173 -23.45 -1.48 12.47
N GLN A 174 -23.42 -0.52 13.40
CA GLN A 174 -23.02 0.86 13.10
C GLN A 174 -21.59 0.94 12.53
N LEU A 175 -20.67 0.13 13.07
CA LEU A 175 -19.29 0.05 12.56
C LEU A 175 -19.23 -0.59 11.17
N GLU A 176 -20.09 -1.56 10.86
CA GLU A 176 -20.20 -2.10 9.50
C GLU A 176 -20.69 -1.04 8.52
N ASP A 177 -21.76 -0.32 8.87
CA ASP A 177 -22.35 0.74 8.05
C ASP A 177 -21.34 1.86 7.76
N ASP A 178 -20.61 2.34 8.77
CA ASP A 178 -19.59 3.37 8.61
C ASP A 178 -18.42 2.89 7.72
N VAL A 179 -18.02 1.62 7.83
CA VAL A 179 -16.97 1.09 6.95
C VAL A 179 -17.47 0.94 5.52
N GLU A 180 -18.73 0.60 5.32
CA GLU A 180 -19.34 0.58 3.99
C GLU A 180 -19.40 1.99 3.39
N GLU A 181 -19.75 3.02 4.19
CA GLU A 181 -19.66 4.43 3.79
C GLU A 181 -18.24 4.80 3.35
N PHE A 182 -17.22 4.38 4.12
CA PHE A 182 -15.81 4.59 3.76
C PHE A 182 -15.45 3.89 2.45
N ALA A 183 -15.91 2.66 2.25
CA ALA A 183 -15.65 1.90 1.03
C ALA A 183 -16.27 2.57 -0.21
N GLN A 184 -17.51 3.06 -0.10
CA GLN A 184 -18.19 3.81 -1.17
C GLN A 184 -17.45 5.09 -1.55
N ARG A 185 -16.79 5.73 -0.58
CA ARG A 185 -15.94 6.91 -0.78
C ARG A 185 -14.51 6.58 -1.22
N GLY A 186 -14.17 5.29 -1.38
CA GLY A 186 -12.83 4.82 -1.76
C GLY A 186 -11.78 4.90 -0.64
N LEU A 187 -12.22 5.12 0.60
CA LEU A 187 -11.37 5.21 1.78
C LEU A 187 -11.08 3.83 2.35
N ARG A 188 -9.88 3.67 2.93
CA ARG A 188 -9.48 2.44 3.62
C ARG A 188 -9.75 2.59 5.12
N ALA A 189 -10.57 1.69 5.67
CA ALA A 189 -10.83 1.64 7.10
C ALA A 189 -9.70 0.96 7.88
N LEU A 190 -9.34 1.53 9.03
CA LEU A 190 -8.44 0.95 10.02
C LEU A 190 -9.12 1.04 11.39
N ALA A 191 -9.26 -0.07 12.09
CA ALA A 191 -9.85 -0.11 13.40
C ALA A 191 -8.77 -0.04 14.48
N VAL A 192 -9.09 0.61 15.60
CA VAL A 192 -8.22 0.77 16.77
C VAL A 192 -9.02 0.34 18.00
N ALA A 193 -8.40 -0.45 18.86
CA ALA A 193 -8.96 -0.83 20.16
C ALA A 193 -7.88 -0.75 21.23
N TYR A 194 -8.31 -0.58 22.48
CA TYR A 194 -7.45 -0.59 23.64
C TYR A 194 -8.04 -1.47 24.74
N GLU A 195 -7.18 -1.97 25.61
CA GLU A 195 -7.54 -2.65 26.85
C GLU A 195 -6.66 -2.12 27.99
N ASP A 196 -7.25 -2.05 29.19
CA ASP A 196 -6.52 -1.78 30.43
C ASP A 196 -6.04 -3.11 31.00
N VAL A 197 -4.71 -3.28 31.11
CA VAL A 197 -4.11 -4.50 31.64
C VAL A 197 -3.97 -4.33 33.15
N LEU A 198 -4.90 -4.90 33.90
CA LEU A 198 -4.82 -4.98 35.36
C LEU A 198 -3.67 -5.91 35.77
N TYR A 199 -2.76 -5.39 36.60
CA TYR A 199 -1.83 -6.23 37.35
C TYR A 199 -2.62 -7.11 38.32
N LEU A 200 -2.45 -8.44 38.22
CA LEU A 200 -2.61 -9.35 39.36
C LEU A 200 -1.23 -9.54 40.01
#